data_AF-A0A0D2N0B7-F1
#
_entry.id   AF-A0A0D2N0B7-F1
#
_cell.length_a   1.000
_cell.length_b   1.000
_cell.length_c   1.000
_cell.angle_alpha   90.00
_cell.angle_beta   90.00
_cell.angle_gamma   90.00
#
_symmetry.space_group_name_H-M   'P 1'
#
loop_
_entity.id
_entity.type
_entity.pdbx_description
1 polymer ?
#
loop_
_entity_poly.entity_id
_entity_poly.type
_entity_poly.pdbx_seq_one_letter_code
_entity_poly.pdbx_strand_id
1 'polypeptide(L)'
;MCTADGTLHGCRRKLYAIFVSGIVPRPVAFVSSISEDGVENLAPFSWFNQVAPNPPLISFSCLTSSQQEKDTSRDIKATKGFTVNIISEPWVEQANAASIAAPRGVSEWPITGLTRAPSV
;
A
#
# COMPACT_ATOMS: atom_id res chain seq x y z
N MET A 1 -23.03 -5.56 -17.48
CA MET A 1 -22.90 -6.99 -17.12
C MET A 1 -21.70 -7.52 -17.90
N CYS A 2 -20.58 -7.89 -17.27
CA CYS A 2 -19.55 -8.64 -18.00
C CYS A 2 -20.18 -9.98 -18.38
N THR A 3 -20.39 -10.20 -19.67
CA THR A 3 -20.96 -11.44 -20.20
C THR A 3 -19.89 -12.53 -20.28
N ALA A 4 -20.37 -13.77 -20.39
CA ALA A 4 -19.62 -15.02 -20.25
C ALA A 4 -18.75 -15.36 -21.48
N ASP A 5 -18.03 -14.41 -22.05
CA ASP A 5 -16.95 -14.67 -23.00
C ASP A 5 -15.61 -14.60 -22.24
N GLY A 6 -15.15 -15.78 -21.82
CA GLY A 6 -14.05 -16.05 -20.86
C GLY A 6 -12.66 -15.46 -21.14
N THR A 7 -12.53 -14.39 -21.92
CA THR A 7 -11.31 -13.57 -22.02
C THR A 7 -11.17 -12.62 -20.81
N LEU A 8 -10.76 -13.21 -19.68
CA LEU A 8 -10.60 -12.59 -18.35
C LEU A 8 -9.70 -11.33 -18.27
N HIS A 9 -8.96 -10.97 -19.31
CA HIS A 9 -8.00 -9.87 -19.24
C HIS A 9 -8.65 -8.47 -19.43
N GLY A 10 -9.66 -8.37 -20.30
CA GLY A 10 -10.37 -7.11 -20.57
C GLY A 10 -11.38 -6.71 -19.49
N CYS A 11 -12.09 -7.69 -18.91
CA CYS A 11 -13.08 -7.43 -17.85
C CYS A 11 -12.40 -6.98 -16.54
N ARG A 12 -11.22 -7.51 -16.17
CA ARG A 12 -10.50 -7.14 -14.93
C ARG A 12 -10.15 -5.66 -14.84
N ARG A 13 -9.59 -5.06 -15.91
CA ARG A 13 -9.25 -3.62 -15.91
C ARG A 13 -10.50 -2.74 -15.84
N LYS A 14 -11.59 -3.13 -16.52
CA LYS A 14 -12.88 -2.41 -16.46
C LYS A 14 -13.48 -2.46 -15.06
N LEU A 15 -13.47 -3.63 -14.40
CA LEU A 15 -13.94 -3.77 -13.02
C LEU A 15 -13.07 -3.00 -12.03
N TYR A 16 -11.74 -3.04 -12.20
CA TYR A 16 -10.82 -2.24 -11.39
C TYR A 16 -11.16 -0.74 -11.49
N ALA A 17 -11.35 -0.24 -12.72
CA ALA A 17 -11.74 1.16 -12.96
C ALA A 17 -13.04 1.52 -12.23
N ILE A 18 -14.08 0.67 -12.33
CA ILE A 18 -15.36 0.86 -11.62
C ILE A 18 -15.17 0.90 -10.10
N PHE A 19 -14.35 0.01 -9.53
CA PHE A 19 -14.11 0.01 -8.08
C PHE A 19 -13.37 1.27 -7.63
N VAL A 20 -12.30 1.66 -8.32
CA VAL A 20 -11.51 2.83 -7.91
C VAL A 20 -12.20 4.16 -8.18
N SER A 21 -13.17 4.23 -9.10
CA SER A 21 -13.99 5.42 -9.32
C SER A 21 -15.25 5.46 -8.46
N GLY A 22 -15.86 4.30 -8.18
CA GLY A 22 -17.14 4.20 -7.47
C GLY A 22 -17.03 4.16 -5.96
N ILE A 23 -15.93 3.65 -5.42
CA ILE A 23 -15.69 3.56 -3.97
C ILE A 23 -14.74 4.69 -3.57
N VAL A 24 -15.32 5.86 -3.25
CA VAL A 24 -14.61 7.10 -2.88
C VAL A 24 -15.40 7.90 -1.83
N PRO A 25 -14.75 8.74 -0.99
CA PRO A 25 -13.29 8.87 -0.84
C PRO A 25 -12.69 7.65 -0.14
N ARG A 26 -11.43 7.32 -0.45
CA ARG A 26 -10.70 6.23 0.22
C ARG A 26 -9.60 6.81 1.09
N PRO A 27 -9.53 6.45 2.40
CA PRO A 27 -8.40 6.82 3.20
C PRO A 27 -7.14 6.11 2.67
N VAL A 28 -5.99 6.75 2.84
CA VAL A 28 -4.69 6.22 2.42
C VAL A 28 -3.91 5.80 3.66
N ALA A 29 -3.60 4.51 3.76
CA ALA A 29 -2.62 4.01 4.71
C ALA A 29 -1.23 4.24 4.15
N PHE A 30 -0.41 5.05 4.82
CA PHE A 30 0.99 5.24 4.46
C PHE A 30 1.87 4.37 5.35
N VAL A 31 2.31 3.25 4.80
CA VAL A 31 2.84 2.12 5.55
C VAL A 31 4.36 2.13 5.50
N SER A 32 4.99 2.09 6.67
CA SER A 32 6.42 1.85 6.83
C SER A 32 6.65 0.43 7.32
N SER A 33 7.60 -0.28 6.72
CA SER A 33 8.04 -1.62 7.13
C SER A 33 9.56 -1.72 7.10
N ILE A 34 10.10 -2.74 7.76
CA ILE A 34 11.53 -3.05 7.75
C ILE A 34 11.67 -4.53 7.40
N SER A 35 12.54 -4.84 6.43
CA SER A 35 12.88 -6.21 6.05
C SER A 35 13.74 -6.90 7.11
N GLU A 36 13.91 -8.22 7.01
CA GLU A 36 14.83 -8.97 7.89
C GLU A 36 16.29 -8.51 7.75
N ASP A 37 16.66 -8.00 6.57
CA ASP A 37 17.98 -7.45 6.29
C ASP A 37 18.15 -5.99 6.76
N GLY A 38 17.14 -5.42 7.42
CA GLY A 38 17.15 -4.05 7.93
C GLY A 38 16.88 -2.97 6.88
N VAL A 39 16.40 -3.34 5.69
CA VAL A 39 16.01 -2.36 4.65
C VAL A 39 14.63 -1.81 4.97
N GLU A 40 14.54 -0.48 5.09
CA GLU A 40 13.29 0.23 5.35
C GLU A 40 12.52 0.48 4.05
N ASN A 41 11.21 0.22 4.08
CA ASN A 41 10.29 0.46 2.96
C ASN A 41 9.22 1.48 3.36
N LEU A 42 8.72 2.26 2.39
CA LEU A 42 7.63 3.21 2.59
C LEU A 42 6.71 3.25 1.38
N ALA A 43 5.41 2.98 1.56
CA ALA A 43 4.46 2.95 0.45
C ALA A 43 3.02 3.31 0.86
N PRO A 44 2.23 3.99 -0.01
CA PRO A 44 0.82 4.27 0.23
C PRO A 44 -0.12 3.17 -0.31
N PHE A 45 -1.20 2.90 0.43
CA PHE A 45 -2.24 1.94 0.10
C PHE A 45 -3.63 2.55 0.29
N SER A 46 -4.43 2.61 -0.78
CA SER A 46 -5.80 3.17 -0.73
C SER A 46 -6.90 2.13 -0.53
N TRP A 47 -6.54 0.83 -0.45
CA TRP A 47 -7.47 -0.24 -0.07
C TRP A 47 -7.35 -0.47 1.42
N PHE A 48 -7.72 0.54 2.22
CA PHE A 48 -7.51 0.63 3.65
C PHE A 48 -8.82 0.99 4.38
N ASN A 49 -9.11 0.32 5.50
CA ASN A 49 -10.26 0.64 6.35
C ASN A 49 -10.12 0.11 7.78
N GLN A 50 -10.89 0.66 8.71
CA GLN A 50 -11.11 0.10 10.05
C GLN A 50 -11.96 -1.18 9.97
N VAL A 51 -11.62 -2.16 10.80
CA VAL A 51 -12.31 -3.46 10.90
C VAL A 51 -13.06 -3.58 12.21
N ALA A 52 -12.42 -3.24 13.34
CA ALA A 52 -13.03 -3.32 14.65
C ALA A 52 -12.52 -2.19 15.56
N PRO A 53 -13.35 -1.69 16.50
CA PRO A 53 -12.92 -0.72 17.49
C PRO A 53 -12.26 -1.36 18.72
N ASN A 54 -12.58 -2.63 19.04
CA ASN A 54 -12.03 -3.34 20.19
C ASN A 54 -11.93 -4.87 19.95
N PRO A 55 -10.72 -5.46 19.93
CA PRO A 55 -9.44 -4.75 19.88
C PRO A 55 -9.39 -3.86 18.62
N PRO A 56 -8.62 -2.76 18.64
CA PRO A 56 -8.52 -1.88 17.48
C PRO A 56 -7.88 -2.65 16.32
N LEU A 57 -8.64 -2.86 15.26
CA LEU A 57 -8.20 -3.59 14.07
C LEU A 57 -8.43 -2.74 12.82
N ILE A 58 -7.43 -2.72 11.95
CA ILE A 58 -7.49 -2.15 10.61
C ILE A 58 -7.14 -3.23 9.59
N SER A 59 -7.50 -2.97 8.34
CA SER A 59 -7.08 -3.78 7.20
C SER A 59 -6.57 -2.88 6.10
N PHE A 60 -5.50 -3.29 5.43
CA PHE A 60 -5.11 -2.75 4.15
C PHE A 60 -4.68 -3.88 3.22
N SER A 61 -4.83 -3.67 1.91
CA SER A 61 -4.50 -4.68 0.90
C SER A 61 -3.29 -4.31 0.07
N CYS A 62 -2.30 -5.19 0.05
CA CYS A 62 -1.17 -5.12 -0.87
C CYS A 62 -1.53 -5.81 -2.19
N LEU A 63 -1.80 -5.04 -3.24
CA LEU A 63 -1.99 -5.60 -4.57
C LEU A 63 -0.70 -6.26 -5.05
N THR A 64 -0.77 -7.57 -5.29
CA THR A 64 0.34 -8.34 -5.84
C THR A 64 0.19 -8.40 -7.35
N SER A 65 1.25 -8.04 -8.07
CA SER A 65 1.32 -8.31 -9.51
C SER A 65 1.70 -9.77 -9.73
N SER A 66 1.39 -10.35 -10.89
CA SER A 66 1.78 -11.73 -11.20
C SER A 66 3.29 -11.98 -11.19
N GLN A 67 4.10 -10.93 -11.14
CA GLN A 67 5.55 -11.00 -11.22
C GLN A 67 6.22 -10.96 -9.84
N GLN A 68 5.64 -10.25 -8.86
CA GLN A 68 6.29 -10.08 -7.56
C GLN A 68 5.32 -9.60 -6.47
N GLU A 69 5.48 -10.18 -5.28
CA GLU A 69 4.91 -9.66 -4.03
C GLU A 69 5.55 -8.31 -3.66
N LYS A 70 4.72 -7.35 -3.21
CA LYS A 70 5.19 -6.06 -2.70
C LYS A 70 6.11 -6.23 -1.49
N ASP A 71 7.18 -5.46 -1.43
CA ASP A 71 8.16 -5.53 -0.35
C ASP A 71 7.49 -5.32 1.03
N THR A 72 6.56 -4.35 1.15
CA THR A 72 5.74 -4.16 2.37
C THR A 72 5.04 -5.43 2.87
N SER A 73 4.41 -6.21 1.99
CA SER A 73 3.70 -7.45 2.38
C SER A 73 4.68 -8.52 2.86
N ARG A 74 5.80 -8.66 2.14
CA ARG A 74 6.86 -9.60 2.50
C ARG A 74 7.48 -9.24 3.84
N ASP A 75 7.83 -7.97 4.04
CA ASP A 75 8.45 -7.48 5.27
C ASP A 75 7.55 -7.72 6.47
N ILE A 76 6.26 -7.35 6.38
CA ILE A 76 5.28 -7.57 7.45
C ILE A 76 5.11 -9.07 7.76
N LYS A 77 5.11 -9.93 6.74
CA LYS A 77 5.02 -11.38 6.95
C LYS A 77 6.25 -11.92 7.67
N ALA A 78 7.44 -11.39 7.40
CA ALA A 78 8.69 -11.84 7.98
C ALA A 78 8.88 -11.26 9.41
N THR A 79 8.79 -9.95 9.57
CA THR A 79 9.14 -9.25 10.82
C THR A 79 7.97 -9.02 11.76
N LYS A 80 6.73 -9.19 11.29
CA LYS A 80 5.49 -8.92 12.03
C LYS A 80 5.35 -7.48 12.55
N GLY A 81 6.17 -6.55 12.05
CA GLY A 81 6.19 -5.14 12.46
C GLY A 81 5.96 -4.20 11.28
N PHE A 82 5.13 -3.18 11.49
CA PHE A 82 4.92 -2.05 10.57
C PHE A 82 4.22 -0.90 11.29
N THR A 83 4.25 0.28 10.68
CA THR A 83 3.44 1.42 11.10
C THR A 83 2.49 1.84 9.99
N VAL A 84 1.33 2.40 10.37
CA VAL A 84 0.38 3.02 9.45
C VAL A 84 0.25 4.48 9.81
N ASN A 85 0.57 5.35 8.87
CA ASN A 85 0.48 6.80 9.03
C ASN A 85 -0.69 7.31 8.18
N ILE A 86 -1.46 8.24 8.73
CA ILE A 86 -2.51 8.96 7.99
C ILE A 86 -1.86 10.18 7.34
N ILE A 87 -1.97 10.28 6.02
CA ILE A 87 -1.37 11.39 5.26
C ILE A 87 -2.30 12.60 5.23
N SER A 88 -1.72 13.75 5.55
CA SER A 88 -2.34 15.06 5.41
C SER A 88 -1.95 15.72 4.09
N GLU A 89 -2.76 16.68 3.63
CA GLU A 89 -2.59 17.41 2.37
C GLU A 89 -1.17 17.93 2.09
N PRO A 90 -0.41 18.48 3.07
CA PRO A 90 0.95 18.97 2.82
C PRO A 90 1.96 17.90 2.40
N TRP A 91 1.66 16.62 2.63
CA TRP A 91 2.56 15.49 2.40
C TRP A 91 2.15 14.62 1.21
N VAL A 92 1.18 15.06 0.41
CA VAL A 92 0.62 14.28 -0.71
C VAL A 92 1.68 13.98 -1.77
N GLU A 93 2.54 14.95 -2.10
CA GLU A 93 3.59 14.75 -3.11
C GLU A 93 4.63 13.73 -2.65
N GLN A 94 4.98 13.72 -1.36
CA GLN A 94 5.90 12.77 -0.77
C GLN A 94 5.29 11.36 -0.71
N ALA A 95 4.00 11.26 -0.36
CA ALA A 95 3.28 10.00 -0.44
C ALA A 95 3.21 9.48 -1.89
N ASN A 96 3.00 10.36 -2.87
CA ASN A 96 3.03 10.01 -4.28
C ASN A 96 4.43 9.55 -4.72
N ALA A 97 5.50 10.24 -4.30
CA ALA A 97 6.88 9.86 -4.58
C ALA A 97 7.22 8.45 -4.04
N ALA A 98 6.67 8.08 -2.88
CA ALA A 98 6.80 6.74 -2.30
C ALA A 98 6.02 5.64 -3.08
N SER A 99 5.18 6.00 -4.05
CA SER A 99 4.43 5.02 -4.87
C SER A 99 5.27 4.44 -6.02
N ILE A 100 6.52 4.87 -6.18
CA ILE A 100 7.41 4.41 -7.23
C ILE A 100 7.62 2.89 -7.18
N ALA A 101 7.81 2.27 -8.34
CA ALA A 101 8.25 0.88 -8.43
C ALA A 101 9.78 0.80 -8.21
N ALA A 102 10.22 1.12 -6.99
CA ALA A 102 11.63 1.00 -6.62
C ALA A 102 12.12 -0.46 -6.80
N PRO A 103 13.37 -0.67 -7.24
CA PRO A 103 13.96 -2.01 -7.23
C PRO A 103 13.99 -2.60 -5.83
N ARG A 104 13.93 -3.93 -5.73
CA ARG A 104 14.01 -4.63 -4.46
C ARG A 104 15.25 -4.24 -3.66
N GLY A 105 15.06 -3.94 -2.38
CA GLY A 105 16.14 -3.55 -1.46
C GLY A 105 16.51 -2.06 -1.55
N VAL A 106 15.85 -1.28 -2.39
CA VAL A 106 16.01 0.18 -2.45
C VAL A 106 14.91 0.83 -1.62
N SER A 107 15.30 1.56 -0.58
CA SER A 107 14.37 2.29 0.28
C SER A 107 13.74 3.49 -0.45
N GLU A 108 12.43 3.67 -0.30
CA GLU A 108 11.73 4.86 -0.80
C GLU A 108 11.94 6.09 0.10
N TRP A 109 12.37 5.91 1.36
CA TRP A 109 12.54 7.01 2.32
C TRP A 109 13.39 8.18 1.77
N PRO A 110 14.60 7.95 1.20
CA PRO A 110 15.41 9.03 0.64
C PRO A 110 14.77 9.76 -0.55
N ILE A 111 13.88 9.07 -1.30
CA ILE A 111 13.19 9.62 -2.47
C ILE A 111 12.13 10.64 -2.03
N THR A 112 11.45 10.34 -0.92
CA THR A 112 10.36 11.20 -0.40
C THR A 112 10.84 12.47 0.29
N GLY A 113 12.07 12.48 0.82
CA GLY A 113 12.57 13.56 1.67
C GLY A 113 11.89 13.66 3.04
N LEU A 114 11.09 12.66 3.44
CA LEU A 114 10.42 12.62 4.73
C LEU A 114 11.38 12.25 5.87
N THR A 115 11.08 12.77 7.06
CA THR A 115 11.83 12.47 8.28
C THR A 115 11.16 11.33 9.05
N ARG A 116 11.97 10.36 9.48
CA ARG A 116 11.54 9.23 10.30
C ARG A 116 11.39 9.63 11.77
N ALA A 117 10.43 9.01 12.44
CA ALA A 117 10.28 9.07 13.89
C ALA A 117 10.27 7.63 14.46
N PRO A 118 10.75 7.43 15.70
CA PRO A 118 10.62 6.14 16.38
C PRO A 118 9.16 5.69 16.47
N SER A 119 8.90 4.39 16.30
CA SER A 119 7.58 3.80 16.51
C SER A 119 7.18 3.86 17.98
N VAL A 120 5.87 4.05 18.23
CA VAL A 120 5.25 3.97 19.56
C VAL A 120 4.89 2.54 19.95
#